data_AF-A0A2E5E2S0-F1
#
_entry.id   AF-A0A2E5E2S0-F1
#
_cell.length_a   1.000
_cell.length_b   1.000
_cell.length_c   1.000
_cell.angle_alpha   90.00
_cell.angle_beta   90.00
_cell.angle_gamma   90.00
#
_symmetry.space_group_name_H-M   'P 1'
#
loop_
_entity.id
_entity.type
_entity.pdbx_description
1 polymer ?
#
loop_
_entity_poly.entity_id
_entity_poly.type
_entity_poly.pdbx_seq_one_letter_code
_entity_poly.pdbx_strand_id
1 'polypeptide(L)'
;MVEGRMGCRWALAIRGQSPSGPAEASGYRGLIKLQPHRVDEPCRQACEREVMTRHLPDENRPFPSRTRILATLGPATDDPEVLDRIVEAGARIFRLNFSHGGVEEHRRRIKAVRQLEQELGTPLAIMGDLPGPKIRVIQVPEGGIEVSPGEDVLFERSLDGACEPAAGDRPVRLSCTWQGMVDCVHPGQRVLINDGAIRLLATEVMDDSLLCRVTAGGLITSHKGVNLPDSKLDIEVPTDRDREMACWAIDHDVDLIAMSFVRAGEEVESLREVMRSHMGADCADRPLPIVAKIEVPQGVQKAQKIIAAADAVMVARGDLGVEMDLARVPIIQKRLLSLARALDRPCIVATQMLQSMIESPIPTRAEASDVAGAIFDGADAVMLSGETAVGAYPVVAVETMRRIGDEMENWMQAEGLSLDQSISLQLESHAQDDSQTLVAGIWSTAEASQARCIVVYSEWGTWSRLISRSTRPIPILAYTRRQKVVRQMLLCRGVTPEVMDVIPDEAVLTRDVQQRLHHAGWLEAGDAVLVVMGRPLESSINSTRMTVHRLVEEPELT
;
A
#
# COMPACT_ATOMS: atom_id res chain seq x y z
N MET A 1 11.81 -33.30 15.77
CA MET A 1 10.37 -33.18 16.05
C MET A 1 10.18 -32.05 17.03
N VAL A 2 9.57 -30.96 16.56
CA VAL A 2 9.01 -29.80 17.29
C VAL A 2 9.60 -29.53 18.69
N GLU A 3 10.59 -28.63 18.75
CA GLU A 3 10.88 -27.87 19.96
C GLU A 3 10.06 -26.59 19.95
N GLY A 4 9.12 -26.50 20.87
CA GLY A 4 8.49 -25.27 21.29
C GLY A 4 8.28 -25.34 22.78
N ARG A 5 8.76 -24.33 23.51
CA ARG A 5 8.00 -23.56 24.51
C ARG A 5 8.93 -22.68 25.36
N MET A 6 8.80 -21.38 25.08
CA MET A 6 8.51 -20.32 26.05
C MET A 6 9.03 -20.54 27.48
N GLY A 7 10.12 -19.83 27.80
CA GLY A 7 10.51 -19.53 29.17
C GLY A 7 9.90 -18.21 29.63
N CYS A 8 8.85 -18.27 30.45
CA CYS A 8 8.46 -17.16 31.32
C CYS A 8 8.87 -17.50 32.75
N ARG A 9 9.88 -16.82 33.27
CA ARG A 9 10.26 -16.87 34.70
C ARG A 9 9.40 -15.86 35.46
N TRP A 10 8.56 -16.34 36.37
CA TRP A 10 8.00 -15.52 37.44
C TRP A 10 8.73 -15.82 38.74
N ALA A 11 9.34 -14.78 39.32
CA ALA A 11 9.91 -14.81 40.65
C ALA A 11 8.77 -14.69 41.67
N LEU A 12 8.57 -15.72 42.50
CA LEU A 12 7.72 -15.62 43.69
C LEU A 12 8.62 -15.61 44.93
N ALA A 13 8.64 -14.49 45.63
CA ALA A 13 9.26 -14.35 46.94
C ALA A 13 8.18 -14.40 48.01
N ILE A 14 8.04 -15.50 48.76
CA ILE A 14 7.50 -15.48 50.13
C ILE A 14 8.29 -16.46 51.02
N ARG A 15 8.52 -16.00 52.24
CA ARG A 15 9.42 -16.44 53.30
C ARG A 15 9.10 -17.82 53.91
N GLY A 16 10.17 -18.57 54.19
CA GLY A 16 10.49 -19.08 55.52
C GLY A 16 9.72 -20.30 56.05
N GLN A 17 10.35 -21.46 56.03
CA GLN A 17 10.85 -22.20 57.22
C GLN A 17 11.41 -23.56 56.77
N SER A 18 12.68 -23.79 57.08
CA SER A 18 13.31 -25.13 57.10
C SER A 18 13.06 -25.77 58.47
N PRO A 19 13.12 -27.11 58.62
CA PRO A 19 14.45 -27.70 58.78
C PRO A 19 14.66 -29.12 58.22
N SER A 20 15.92 -29.35 57.84
CA SER A 20 16.77 -30.53 58.10
C SER A 20 16.41 -31.93 57.58
N GLY A 21 17.36 -32.55 56.86
CA GLY A 21 17.65 -33.98 56.98
C GLY A 21 17.97 -34.70 55.64
N PRO A 22 19.12 -35.40 55.50
CA PRO A 22 19.61 -35.89 54.21
C PRO A 22 19.32 -37.39 53.96
N ALA A 23 19.58 -37.78 52.71
CA ALA A 23 20.12 -39.08 52.26
C ALA A 23 19.17 -40.09 51.57
N GLU A 24 19.74 -40.56 50.46
CA GLU A 24 19.69 -41.91 49.88
C GLU A 24 18.67 -42.30 48.81
N ALA A 25 19.28 -42.85 47.75
CA ALA A 25 18.69 -43.43 46.57
C ALA A 25 18.13 -44.82 46.85
N SER A 26 16.94 -45.11 46.33
CA SER A 26 16.63 -46.45 45.81
C SER A 26 15.45 -46.38 44.85
N GLY A 27 15.57 -47.12 43.75
CA GLY A 27 14.59 -47.13 42.68
C GLY A 27 13.29 -47.81 43.10
N TYR A 28 12.18 -47.25 42.63
CA TYR A 28 10.92 -47.97 42.51
C TYR A 28 10.26 -47.63 41.17
N ARG A 29 10.18 -48.65 40.30
CA ARG A 29 9.28 -48.68 39.15
C ARG A 29 7.86 -48.82 39.69
N GLY A 30 7.06 -47.76 39.60
CA GLY A 30 5.64 -47.77 39.89
C GLY A 30 4.86 -47.13 38.74
N LEU A 31 4.02 -47.92 38.08
CA LEU A 31 3.03 -47.47 37.10
C LEU A 31 2.08 -46.45 37.74
N ILE A 32 2.19 -45.17 37.36
CA ILE A 32 1.19 -44.15 37.69
C ILE A 32 0.24 -44.04 36.49
N LYS A 33 -1.00 -44.52 36.69
CA LYS A 33 -2.15 -44.18 35.86
C LYS A 33 -2.36 -42.67 35.93
N LEU A 34 -2.14 -41.96 34.82
CA LEU A 34 -2.57 -40.58 34.66
C LEU A 34 -4.11 -40.56 34.58
N GLN A 35 -4.76 -40.10 35.65
CA GLN A 35 -6.14 -39.60 35.54
C GLN A 35 -6.09 -38.19 34.91
N PRO A 36 -7.01 -37.85 34.00
CA PRO A 36 -7.05 -36.51 33.43
C PRO A 36 -7.48 -35.53 34.52
N HIS A 37 -6.57 -34.63 34.90
CA HIS A 37 -6.94 -33.44 35.66
C HIS A 37 -7.90 -32.61 34.81
N ARG A 38 -9.12 -32.41 35.32
CA ARG A 38 -10.02 -31.35 34.86
C ARG A 38 -9.26 -30.03 34.95
N VAL A 39 -9.10 -29.38 33.80
CA VAL A 39 -8.76 -27.96 33.77
C VAL A 39 -10.00 -27.25 34.26
N ASP A 40 -9.92 -26.60 35.42
CA ASP A 40 -11.04 -25.86 35.98
C ASP A 40 -11.48 -24.78 34.98
N GLU A 41 -12.78 -24.76 34.69
CA GLU A 41 -13.49 -23.86 33.77
C GLU A 41 -13.09 -22.36 33.88
N PRO A 42 -12.79 -21.79 35.08
CA PRO A 42 -12.38 -20.40 35.21
C PRO A 42 -11.04 -20.07 34.55
N CYS A 43 -10.12 -21.04 34.49
CA CYS A 43 -8.79 -20.81 33.91
C CYS A 43 -8.82 -20.80 32.37
N ARG A 44 -9.82 -21.47 31.77
CA ARG A 44 -10.06 -21.44 30.32
C ARG A 44 -10.73 -20.12 29.91
N GLN A 45 -11.72 -19.67 30.68
CA GLN A 45 -12.36 -18.35 30.48
C GLN A 45 -11.39 -17.18 30.73
N ALA A 46 -10.48 -17.28 31.70
CA ALA A 46 -9.47 -16.24 31.94
C ALA A 46 -8.45 -16.15 30.79
N CYS A 47 -8.02 -17.29 30.24
CA CYS A 47 -7.08 -17.34 29.11
C CYS A 47 -7.77 -16.94 27.79
N GLU A 48 -9.04 -17.31 27.58
CA GLU A 48 -9.86 -16.85 26.47
C GLU A 48 -10.14 -15.33 26.57
N ARG A 49 -10.39 -14.80 27.77
CA ARG A 49 -10.51 -13.35 27.99
C ARG A 49 -9.19 -12.61 27.73
N GLU A 50 -8.04 -13.11 28.21
CA GLU A 50 -6.73 -12.46 28.01
C GLU A 50 -6.29 -12.40 26.54
N VAL A 51 -6.65 -13.41 25.72
CA VAL A 51 -6.40 -13.40 24.27
C VAL A 51 -7.36 -12.45 23.54
N MET A 52 -8.60 -12.32 24.03
CA MET A 52 -9.61 -11.41 23.46
C MET A 52 -9.36 -9.93 23.83
N THR A 53 -8.86 -9.62 25.03
CA THR A 53 -8.68 -8.23 25.51
C THR A 53 -7.42 -7.52 25.00
N ARG A 54 -6.44 -8.22 24.41
CA ARG A 54 -5.24 -7.57 23.84
C ARG A 54 -5.47 -6.88 22.49
N HIS A 55 -6.65 -7.03 21.91
CA HIS A 55 -6.96 -6.60 20.55
C HIS A 55 -8.08 -5.57 20.47
N LEU A 56 -8.52 -5.03 21.61
CA LEU A 56 -9.61 -4.07 21.63
C LEU A 56 -9.01 -2.66 21.65
N PRO A 57 -9.44 -1.77 20.74
CA PRO A 57 -9.06 -0.38 20.81
C PRO A 57 -9.50 0.18 22.17
N ASP A 58 -8.71 1.11 22.70
CA ASP A 58 -9.00 1.91 23.89
C ASP A 58 -10.48 2.32 23.93
N GLU A 59 -11.14 2.19 25.09
CA GLU A 59 -12.56 2.56 25.26
C GLU A 59 -12.75 4.01 24.73
N ASN A 60 -13.74 4.24 23.86
CA ASN A 60 -14.02 5.50 23.14
C ASN A 60 -13.14 5.88 21.92
N ARG A 61 -12.35 4.98 21.32
CA ARG A 61 -11.65 5.36 20.07
C ARG A 61 -12.64 5.43 18.88
N PRO A 62 -12.71 6.53 18.11
CA PRO A 62 -13.51 6.58 16.89
C PRO A 62 -13.02 5.52 15.88
N PHE A 63 -13.89 5.11 14.96
CA PHE A 63 -13.48 4.24 13.85
C PHE A 63 -12.23 4.81 13.17
N PRO A 64 -11.30 3.95 12.71
CA PRO A 64 -10.10 4.39 12.02
C PRO A 64 -10.43 5.29 10.82
N SER A 65 -9.54 6.25 10.54
CA SER A 65 -9.59 7.07 9.32
C SER A 65 -9.83 6.20 8.10
N ARG A 66 -10.73 6.63 7.20
CA ARG A 66 -11.13 5.79 6.06
C ARG A 66 -10.06 5.81 4.99
N THR A 67 -9.42 6.95 4.75
CA THR A 67 -8.25 7.09 3.88
C THR A 67 -7.06 6.36 4.49
N ARG A 68 -6.41 5.52 3.69
CA ARG A 68 -5.24 4.75 4.12
C ARG A 68 -3.96 5.57 3.96
N ILE A 69 -3.00 5.35 4.86
CA ILE A 69 -1.69 5.99 4.79
C ILE A 69 -0.64 4.94 4.46
N LEU A 70 0.07 5.17 3.36
CA LEU A 70 1.28 4.44 2.98
C LEU A 70 2.51 5.22 3.45
N ALA A 71 3.45 4.52 4.08
CA ALA A 71 4.78 5.04 4.40
C ALA A 71 5.85 4.27 3.61
N THR A 72 6.86 4.97 3.10
CA THR A 72 8.00 4.32 2.44
C THR A 72 9.08 4.04 3.47
N LEU A 73 9.54 2.78 3.52
CA LEU A 73 10.62 2.40 4.42
C LEU A 73 11.98 2.78 3.85
N GLY A 74 12.85 3.28 4.71
CA GLY A 74 14.20 3.70 4.38
C GLY A 74 15.06 3.89 5.63
N PRO A 75 16.26 4.48 5.50
CA PRO A 75 17.16 4.72 6.63
C PRO A 75 16.51 5.42 7.83
N ALA A 76 15.58 6.35 7.59
CA ALA A 76 14.90 7.08 8.66
C ALA A 76 13.85 6.22 9.42
N THR A 77 13.51 5.04 8.90
CA THR A 77 12.57 4.09 9.53
C THR A 77 13.22 2.76 9.93
N ASP A 78 14.55 2.64 9.84
CA ASP A 78 15.25 1.40 10.18
C ASP A 78 15.34 1.16 11.70
N ASP A 79 15.11 2.21 12.50
CA ASP A 79 14.98 2.13 13.95
C ASP A 79 13.60 1.52 14.34
N PRO A 80 13.56 0.40 15.09
CA PRO A 80 12.31 -0.21 15.55
C PRO A 80 11.37 0.74 16.31
N GLU A 81 11.90 1.66 17.13
CA GLU A 81 11.08 2.60 17.89
C GLU A 81 10.39 3.61 16.96
N VAL A 82 11.07 4.00 15.88
CA VAL A 82 10.48 4.89 14.87
C VAL A 82 9.41 4.15 14.07
N LEU A 83 9.67 2.89 13.70
CA LEU A 83 8.69 2.08 12.97
C LEU A 83 7.41 1.86 13.80
N ASP A 84 7.54 1.55 15.08
CA ASP A 84 6.41 1.43 16.02
C ASP A 84 5.58 2.72 16.08
N ARG A 85 6.24 3.86 16.30
CA ARG A 85 5.58 5.17 16.30
C ARG A 85 4.92 5.53 14.97
N ILE A 86 5.47 5.10 13.84
CA ILE A 86 4.83 5.27 12.52
C ILE A 86 3.52 4.45 12.43
N VAL A 87 3.50 3.24 12.98
CA VAL A 87 2.27 2.43 13.08
C VAL A 87 1.27 3.11 14.01
N GLU A 88 1.69 3.58 15.18
CA GLU A 88 0.82 4.29 16.12
C GLU A 88 0.20 5.56 15.48
N ALA A 89 1.01 6.32 14.74
CA ALA A 89 0.60 7.52 14.01
C ALA A 89 -0.45 7.22 12.91
N GLY A 90 -0.55 5.98 12.43
CA GLY A 90 -1.66 5.54 11.58
C GLY A 90 -1.25 4.91 10.24
N ALA A 91 0.03 4.77 9.93
CA ALA A 91 0.45 4.04 8.73
C ALA A 91 0.12 2.54 8.88
N ARG A 92 -0.36 1.92 7.81
CA ARG A 92 -0.70 0.48 7.80
C ARG A 92 -0.11 -0.29 6.62
N ILE A 93 0.45 0.43 5.64
CA ILE A 93 1.01 -0.16 4.44
C ILE A 93 2.41 0.43 4.24
N PHE A 94 3.39 -0.45 4.09
CA PHE A 94 4.80 -0.10 4.03
C PHE A 94 5.39 -0.39 2.65
N ARG A 95 5.83 0.66 1.97
CA ARG A 95 6.44 0.56 0.65
C ARG A 95 7.94 0.27 0.77
N LEU A 96 8.40 -0.74 0.05
CA LEU A 96 9.81 -1.04 -0.21
C LEU A 96 10.13 -0.60 -1.65
N ASN A 97 10.92 0.46 -1.80
CA ASN A 97 11.30 0.94 -3.12
C ASN A 97 12.53 0.18 -3.65
N PHE A 98 12.34 -0.75 -4.58
CA PHE A 98 13.43 -1.58 -5.12
C PHE A 98 14.36 -0.84 -6.09
N SER A 99 14.11 0.45 -6.35
CA SER A 99 15.08 1.31 -7.03
C SER A 99 16.27 1.68 -6.14
N HIS A 100 16.15 1.52 -4.82
CA HIS A 100 17.16 1.91 -3.83
C HIS A 100 17.34 0.81 -2.79
N GLY A 101 18.57 0.71 -2.27
CA GLY A 101 18.89 -0.30 -1.27
C GLY A 101 19.15 -1.68 -1.87
N GLY A 102 19.82 -2.51 -1.08
CA GLY A 102 20.12 -3.89 -1.44
C GLY A 102 19.01 -4.85 -1.02
N VAL A 103 18.98 -6.03 -1.65
CA VAL A 103 18.06 -7.13 -1.30
C VAL A 103 18.13 -7.49 0.20
N GLU A 104 19.32 -7.44 0.79
CA GLU A 104 19.50 -7.73 2.23
C GLU A 104 18.85 -6.65 3.12
N GLU A 105 18.91 -5.37 2.72
CA GLU A 105 18.25 -4.29 3.46
C GLU A 105 16.72 -4.45 3.41
N HIS A 106 16.17 -4.76 2.23
CA HIS A 106 14.75 -5.04 2.10
C HIS A 106 14.32 -6.26 2.94
N ARG A 107 15.12 -7.33 2.96
CA ARG A 107 14.87 -8.50 3.81
C ARG A 107 14.80 -8.13 5.30
N ARG A 108 15.74 -7.31 5.79
CA ARG A 108 15.73 -6.82 7.18
C ARG A 108 14.46 -6.02 7.49
N ARG A 109 14.07 -5.11 6.59
CA ARG A 109 12.85 -4.29 6.73
C ARG A 109 11.58 -5.13 6.74
N ILE A 110 11.47 -6.14 5.87
CA ILE A 110 10.35 -7.08 5.87
C ILE A 110 10.25 -7.79 7.22
N LYS A 111 11.37 -8.31 7.72
CA LYS A 111 11.40 -8.99 9.02
C LYS A 111 10.98 -8.07 10.17
N ALA A 112 11.43 -6.82 10.18
CA ALA A 112 11.05 -5.84 11.19
C ALA A 112 9.55 -5.56 11.18
N VAL A 113 8.95 -5.32 10.00
CA VAL A 113 7.49 -5.11 9.87
C VAL A 113 6.70 -6.35 10.33
N ARG A 114 7.14 -7.55 9.96
CA ARG A 114 6.46 -8.80 10.36
C ARG A 114 6.58 -9.07 11.86
N GLN A 115 7.72 -8.76 12.47
CA GLN A 115 7.89 -8.85 13.91
C GLN A 115 6.97 -7.86 14.64
N LEU A 116 6.94 -6.61 14.19
CA LEU A 116 6.07 -5.58 14.77
C LEU A 116 4.58 -5.92 14.60
N GLU A 117 4.16 -6.44 13.45
CA GLU A 117 2.80 -6.94 13.20
C GLU A 117 2.40 -8.00 14.24
N GLN A 118 3.31 -8.92 14.58
CA GLN A 118 3.07 -9.96 15.59
C GLN A 118 3.02 -9.40 17.01
N GLU A 119 3.90 -8.46 17.34
CA GLU A 119 3.97 -7.82 18.65
C GLU A 119 2.72 -6.97 18.95
N LEU A 120 2.25 -6.23 17.95
CA LEU A 120 1.09 -5.34 18.07
C LEU A 120 -0.25 -6.04 17.84
N GLY A 121 -0.26 -7.26 17.28
CA GLY A 121 -1.50 -7.94 16.86
C GLY A 121 -2.32 -7.15 15.82
N THR A 122 -1.71 -6.18 15.16
CA THR A 122 -2.35 -5.27 14.20
C THR A 122 -1.87 -5.59 12.80
N PRO A 123 -2.74 -5.86 11.81
CA PRO A 123 -2.31 -6.19 10.46
C PRO A 123 -1.49 -5.06 9.81
N LEU A 124 -0.36 -5.41 9.21
CA LEU A 124 0.52 -4.49 8.47
C LEU A 124 0.82 -5.06 7.07
N ALA A 125 0.59 -4.25 6.03
CA ALA A 125 0.89 -4.65 4.65
C ALA A 125 2.28 -4.19 4.22
N ILE A 126 2.90 -4.95 3.32
CA ILE A 126 4.14 -4.59 2.63
C ILE A 126 3.88 -4.53 1.14
N MET A 127 4.29 -3.43 0.50
CA MET A 127 4.23 -3.23 -0.95
C MET A 127 5.64 -3.15 -1.53
N GLY A 128 5.99 -4.07 -2.43
CA GLY A 128 7.23 -4.00 -3.21
C GLY A 128 7.03 -3.13 -4.44
N ASP A 129 7.78 -2.03 -4.59
CA ASP A 129 7.70 -1.13 -5.73
C ASP A 129 8.84 -1.41 -6.71
N LEU A 130 8.48 -1.99 -7.86
CA LEU A 130 9.38 -2.42 -8.92
C LEU A 130 10.01 -1.20 -9.60
N PRO A 131 11.31 -1.22 -9.92
CA PRO A 131 12.02 -0.04 -10.42
C PRO A 131 11.53 0.45 -11.79
N GLY A 132 11.10 -0.45 -12.68
CA GLY A 132 10.80 -0.13 -14.06
C GLY A 132 12.03 0.29 -14.88
N PRO A 133 11.82 0.72 -16.13
CA PRO A 133 12.87 1.08 -17.08
C PRO A 133 13.45 2.49 -16.84
N LYS A 134 13.76 2.86 -15.59
CA LYS A 134 14.24 4.20 -15.26
C LYS A 134 15.63 4.44 -15.82
N ILE A 135 15.74 5.31 -16.83
CA ILE A 135 17.01 5.72 -17.44
C ILE A 135 17.72 6.68 -16.48
N ARG A 136 19.03 6.51 -16.31
CA ARG A 136 19.85 7.36 -15.42
C ARG A 136 21.14 7.76 -16.11
N VAL A 137 21.65 8.94 -15.80
CA VAL A 137 23.03 9.33 -16.12
C VAL A 137 23.98 8.34 -15.44
N ILE A 138 25.03 7.90 -16.13
CA ILE A 138 26.04 7.03 -15.53
C ILE A 138 26.95 7.83 -14.57
N GLN A 139 28.12 7.29 -14.25
CA GLN A 139 29.06 7.98 -13.36
C GLN A 139 29.57 9.28 -14.01
N VAL A 140 29.42 10.39 -13.28
CA VAL A 140 30.05 11.68 -13.62
C VAL A 140 31.23 11.97 -12.66
N PRO A 141 32.11 12.94 -12.98
CA PRO A 141 33.21 13.34 -12.11
C PRO A 141 32.73 13.80 -10.73
N GLU A 142 33.61 13.70 -9.73
CA GLU A 142 33.34 14.19 -8.38
C GLU A 142 32.98 15.68 -8.40
N GLY A 143 31.93 16.05 -7.68
CA GLY A 143 31.36 17.41 -7.72
C GLY A 143 30.29 17.64 -8.79
N GLY A 144 30.15 16.74 -9.77
CA GLY A 144 29.15 16.85 -10.84
C GLY A 144 29.61 17.69 -12.03
N ILE A 145 28.73 17.82 -13.02
CA ILE A 145 28.95 18.66 -14.21
C ILE A 145 27.89 19.75 -14.23
N GLU A 146 28.32 21.00 -14.13
CA GLU A 146 27.42 22.15 -14.24
C GLU A 146 27.19 22.48 -15.72
N VAL A 147 25.92 22.68 -16.08
CA VAL A 147 25.51 23.07 -17.44
C VAL A 147 24.72 24.36 -17.42
N SER A 148 24.98 25.25 -18.37
CA SER A 148 24.30 26.55 -18.51
C SER A 148 23.39 26.62 -19.73
N PRO A 149 22.30 27.40 -19.70
CA PRO A 149 21.45 27.60 -20.88
C PRO A 149 22.27 28.06 -22.09
N GLY A 150 22.05 27.40 -23.23
CA GLY A 150 22.80 27.65 -24.45
C GLY A 150 24.11 26.87 -24.57
N GLU A 151 24.48 26.02 -23.63
CA GLU A 151 25.55 25.04 -23.84
C GLU A 151 25.04 23.82 -24.61
N ASP A 152 25.96 23.11 -25.24
CA ASP A 152 25.68 21.87 -25.95
C ASP A 152 26.11 20.66 -25.10
N VAL A 153 25.26 19.65 -25.07
CA VAL A 153 25.43 18.37 -24.36
C VAL A 153 25.31 17.25 -25.38
N LEU A 154 26.33 16.41 -25.46
CA LEU A 154 26.41 15.25 -26.33
C LEU A 154 26.16 13.98 -25.51
N PHE A 155 25.06 13.27 -25.79
CA PHE A 155 24.82 11.95 -25.24
C PHE A 155 25.46 10.88 -26.12
N GLU A 156 26.35 10.08 -25.56
CA GLU A 156 27.03 9.00 -26.27
C GLU A 156 26.40 7.64 -25.98
N ARG A 157 26.31 6.78 -27.01
CA ARG A 157 25.79 5.41 -26.93
C ARG A 157 26.63 4.47 -26.04
N SER A 158 27.79 4.88 -25.56
CA SER A 158 28.66 4.03 -24.73
C SER A 158 28.16 3.93 -23.29
N LEU A 159 28.20 2.73 -22.69
CA LEU A 159 27.98 2.52 -21.25
C LEU A 159 29.28 2.71 -20.44
N ASP A 160 30.44 2.62 -21.10
CA ASP A 160 31.77 2.85 -20.53
C ASP A 160 32.29 4.27 -20.82
N GLY A 161 31.44 5.12 -21.39
CA GLY A 161 31.79 6.50 -21.71
C GLY A 161 32.15 7.30 -20.47
N ALA A 162 33.23 8.07 -20.52
CA ALA A 162 33.49 9.06 -19.47
C ALA A 162 32.50 10.22 -19.66
N CYS A 163 31.71 10.53 -18.64
CA CYS A 163 30.98 11.79 -18.61
C CYS A 163 31.99 12.91 -18.32
N GLU A 164 32.07 13.91 -19.18
CA GLU A 164 33.11 14.94 -19.16
C GLU A 164 32.49 16.34 -19.25
N PRO A 165 33.00 17.33 -18.49
CA PRO A 165 32.58 18.71 -18.66
C PRO A 165 33.03 19.27 -20.01
N ALA A 166 32.44 20.40 -20.41
CA ALA A 166 32.83 21.10 -21.62
C ALA A 166 34.31 21.51 -21.56
N ALA A 167 35.00 21.48 -22.72
CA ALA A 167 36.42 21.82 -22.81
C ALA A 167 36.74 22.53 -24.12
N GLY A 168 36.83 23.87 -24.06
CA GLY A 168 36.98 24.73 -25.24
C GLY A 168 35.69 24.69 -26.08
N ASP A 169 35.83 24.39 -27.37
CA ASP A 169 34.67 24.21 -28.28
C ASP A 169 34.01 22.83 -28.17
N ARG A 170 34.52 21.94 -27.30
CA ARG A 170 33.95 20.60 -27.12
C ARG A 170 32.74 20.65 -26.16
N PRO A 171 31.60 20.05 -26.54
CA PRO A 171 30.40 20.01 -25.71
C PRO A 171 30.63 19.17 -24.45
N VAL A 172 29.71 19.31 -23.48
CA VAL A 172 29.61 18.38 -22.36
C VAL A 172 29.30 16.99 -22.88
N ARG A 173 29.97 15.95 -22.40
CA ARG A 173 29.72 14.56 -22.81
C ARG A 173 29.03 13.83 -21.68
N LEU A 174 27.92 13.16 -21.98
CA LEU A 174 27.16 12.34 -21.04
C LEU A 174 26.85 10.98 -21.64
N SER A 175 26.64 10.01 -20.77
CA SER A 175 26.08 8.71 -21.13
C SER A 175 25.03 8.33 -20.10
N CYS A 176 24.14 7.41 -20.49
CA CYS A 176 23.07 6.95 -19.61
C CYS A 176 22.99 5.42 -19.61
N THR A 177 22.24 4.88 -18.66
CA THR A 177 22.09 3.43 -18.45
C THR A 177 21.36 2.70 -19.58
N TRP A 178 20.89 3.42 -20.62
CA TRP A 178 20.20 2.83 -21.76
C TRP A 178 20.66 3.41 -23.09
N GLN A 179 21.28 2.58 -23.91
CA GLN A 179 21.92 2.96 -25.17
C GLN A 179 20.91 3.36 -26.27
N GLY A 180 19.68 2.82 -26.20
CA GLY A 180 18.62 3.07 -27.20
C GLY A 180 18.08 4.51 -27.22
N MET A 181 18.53 5.37 -26.28
CA MET A 181 18.18 6.79 -26.27
C MET A 181 18.56 7.48 -27.57
N VAL A 182 19.71 7.15 -28.15
CA VAL A 182 20.18 7.75 -29.42
C VAL A 182 19.26 7.37 -30.60
N ASP A 183 18.59 6.22 -30.52
CA ASP A 183 17.74 5.70 -31.59
C ASP A 183 16.30 6.25 -31.55
N CYS A 184 15.79 6.60 -30.37
CA CYS A 184 14.39 6.96 -30.18
C CYS A 184 14.14 8.47 -30.00
N VAL A 185 15.17 9.26 -29.73
CA VAL A 185 15.05 10.71 -29.55
C VAL A 185 15.31 11.42 -30.88
N HIS A 186 14.41 12.32 -31.25
CA HIS A 186 14.48 13.08 -32.49
C HIS A 186 14.68 14.58 -32.24
N PRO A 187 15.27 15.34 -33.19
CA PRO A 187 15.40 16.78 -33.07
C PRO A 187 14.06 17.47 -32.74
N GLY A 188 14.11 18.43 -31.82
CA GLY A 188 12.94 19.14 -31.29
C GLY A 188 12.28 18.46 -30.07
N GLN A 189 12.70 17.26 -29.69
CA GLN A 189 12.19 16.58 -28.49
C GLN A 189 12.96 16.99 -27.23
N ARG A 190 12.27 16.96 -26.09
CA ARG A 190 12.86 17.31 -24.79
C ARG A 190 13.61 16.13 -24.18
N VAL A 191 14.75 16.42 -23.59
CA VAL A 191 15.51 15.52 -22.71
C VAL A 191 15.61 16.20 -21.36
N LEU A 192 15.10 15.55 -20.33
CA LEU A 192 15.00 16.12 -18.99
C LEU A 192 15.92 15.33 -18.05
N ILE A 193 16.65 16.01 -17.17
CA ILE A 193 17.53 15.38 -16.18
C ILE A 193 17.15 15.87 -14.79
N ASN A 194 17.25 14.96 -13.80
CA ASN A 194 16.99 15.26 -12.39
C ASN A 194 15.57 15.80 -12.19
N ASP A 195 14.57 14.99 -12.58
CA ASP A 195 13.14 15.30 -12.46
C ASP A 195 12.78 16.64 -13.14
N GLY A 196 13.37 16.91 -14.31
CA GLY A 196 13.08 18.10 -15.11
C GLY A 196 13.68 19.42 -14.58
N ALA A 197 14.52 19.36 -13.55
CA ALA A 197 15.29 20.52 -13.08
C ALA A 197 16.26 21.02 -14.17
N ILE A 198 16.86 20.11 -14.92
CA ILE A 198 17.73 20.42 -16.07
C ILE A 198 16.97 20.00 -17.32
N ARG A 199 16.94 20.90 -18.32
CA ARG A 199 16.13 20.72 -19.52
C ARG A 199 16.97 20.93 -20.75
N LEU A 200 16.98 19.94 -21.62
CA LEU A 200 17.68 19.96 -22.88
C LEU A 200 16.69 19.78 -24.03
N LEU A 201 17.04 20.30 -25.19
CA LEU A 201 16.31 20.10 -26.44
C LEU A 201 17.23 19.36 -27.41
N ALA A 202 16.80 18.19 -27.90
CA ALA A 202 17.54 17.47 -28.94
C ALA A 202 17.65 18.34 -30.20
N THR A 203 18.85 18.50 -30.73
CA THR A 203 19.12 19.34 -31.92
C THR A 203 19.57 18.51 -33.12
N GLU A 204 20.34 17.45 -32.89
CA GLU A 204 20.91 16.62 -33.95
C GLU A 204 21.12 15.18 -33.49
N VAL A 205 20.82 14.22 -34.35
CA VAL A 205 21.10 12.79 -34.15
C VAL A 205 22.24 12.41 -35.08
N MET A 206 23.28 11.81 -34.51
CA MET A 206 24.44 11.24 -35.20
C MET A 206 24.47 9.72 -34.99
N ASP A 207 25.33 9.01 -35.72
CA ASP A 207 25.36 7.54 -35.74
C ASP A 207 25.42 6.89 -34.33
N ASP A 208 26.22 7.45 -33.41
CA ASP A 208 26.42 6.93 -32.04
C ASP A 208 26.20 8.00 -30.95
N SER A 209 25.60 9.14 -31.30
CA SER A 209 25.39 10.20 -30.32
C SER A 209 24.21 11.11 -30.63
N LEU A 210 23.67 11.73 -29.59
CA LEU A 210 22.58 12.70 -29.65
C LEU A 210 23.08 14.04 -29.11
N LEU A 211 23.09 15.06 -29.96
CA LEU A 211 23.39 16.43 -29.56
C LEU A 211 22.12 17.10 -29.02
N CYS A 212 22.25 17.73 -27.86
CA CYS A 212 21.19 18.47 -27.20
C CYS A 212 21.68 19.87 -26.81
N ARG A 213 20.79 20.85 -26.88
CA ARG A 213 21.00 22.22 -26.41
C ARG A 213 20.38 22.40 -25.03
N VAL A 214 21.13 22.94 -24.07
CA VAL A 214 20.60 23.26 -22.74
C VAL A 214 19.62 24.42 -22.84
N THR A 215 18.40 24.22 -22.34
CA THR A 215 17.35 25.25 -22.24
C THR A 215 17.14 25.74 -20.81
N ALA A 216 17.39 24.87 -19.82
CA ALA A 216 17.49 25.22 -18.41
C ALA A 216 18.67 24.46 -17.79
N GLY A 217 19.61 25.21 -17.22
CA GLY A 217 20.86 24.68 -16.66
C GLY A 217 20.74 24.19 -15.22
N GLY A 218 21.84 23.64 -14.71
CA GLY A 218 21.96 23.15 -13.34
C GLY A 218 23.08 22.12 -13.17
N LEU A 219 23.20 21.57 -11.97
CA LEU A 219 24.23 20.58 -11.64
C LEU A 219 23.77 19.14 -11.95
N ILE A 220 24.46 18.48 -12.87
CA ILE A 220 24.28 17.06 -13.18
C ILE A 220 25.18 16.24 -12.26
N THR A 221 24.59 15.28 -11.54
CA THR A 221 25.31 14.34 -10.67
C THR A 221 25.07 12.90 -11.12
N SER A 222 25.88 11.96 -10.63
CA SER A 222 25.80 10.55 -11.01
C SER A 222 24.41 9.97 -10.69
N HIS A 223 23.95 9.05 -11.54
CA HIS A 223 22.71 8.28 -11.34
C HIS A 223 21.42 9.10 -11.29
N LYS A 224 21.46 10.38 -11.70
CA LYS A 224 20.26 11.20 -11.86
C LYS A 224 19.38 10.69 -12.98
N GLY A 225 18.07 10.71 -12.76
CA GLY A 225 17.08 10.24 -13.73
C GLY A 225 17.12 11.05 -15.02
N VAL A 226 16.94 10.37 -16.15
CA VAL A 226 16.74 10.96 -17.48
C VAL A 226 15.33 10.61 -17.94
N ASN A 227 14.57 11.63 -18.34
CA ASN A 227 13.19 11.50 -18.79
C ASN A 227 13.08 11.98 -20.25
N LEU A 228 12.32 11.24 -21.05
CA LEU A 228 12.21 11.40 -22.50
C LEU A 228 10.73 11.52 -22.90
N PRO A 229 10.03 12.60 -22.49
CA PRO A 229 8.57 12.69 -22.52
C PRO A 229 7.94 12.66 -23.91
N ASP A 230 8.71 13.05 -24.92
CA ASP A 230 8.24 13.16 -26.31
C ASP A 230 8.62 11.93 -27.15
N SER A 231 9.41 11.00 -26.59
CA SER A 231 9.99 9.87 -27.31
C SER A 231 9.25 8.57 -27.00
N LYS A 232 9.18 7.67 -27.99
CA LYS A 232 8.65 6.32 -27.80
C LYS A 232 9.80 5.39 -27.44
N LEU A 233 9.89 5.02 -26.17
CA LEU A 233 10.94 4.14 -25.68
C LEU A 233 10.68 2.69 -26.09
N ASP A 234 11.65 2.08 -26.78
CA ASP A 234 11.67 0.64 -27.07
C ASP A 234 12.34 -0.13 -25.93
N ILE A 235 11.78 0.04 -24.72
CA ILE A 235 12.17 -0.70 -23.53
C ILE A 235 11.00 -1.59 -23.14
N GLU A 236 11.27 -2.86 -22.88
CA GLU A 236 10.27 -3.80 -22.38
C GLU A 236 9.84 -3.43 -20.95
N VAL A 237 8.53 -3.52 -20.70
CA VAL A 237 7.93 -3.28 -19.39
C VAL A 237 6.95 -4.44 -19.12
N PRO A 238 7.11 -5.21 -18.03
CA PRO A 238 8.17 -5.13 -17.01
C PRO A 238 9.56 -5.49 -17.58
N THR A 239 10.62 -4.93 -17.00
CA THR A 239 12.02 -5.28 -17.32
C THR A 239 12.41 -6.64 -16.73
N ASP A 240 13.53 -7.24 -17.15
CA ASP A 240 14.05 -8.47 -16.54
C ASP A 240 14.26 -8.33 -15.03
N ARG A 241 14.81 -7.19 -14.60
CA ARG A 241 14.99 -6.88 -13.18
C ARG A 241 13.65 -6.77 -12.45
N ASP A 242 12.62 -6.22 -13.08
CA ASP A 242 11.28 -6.17 -12.48
C ASP A 242 10.72 -7.59 -12.29
N ARG A 243 10.90 -8.48 -13.27
CA ARG A 243 10.48 -9.89 -13.19
C ARG A 243 11.20 -10.61 -12.05
N GLU A 244 12.52 -10.46 -11.95
CA GLU A 244 13.34 -11.01 -10.85
C GLU A 244 12.90 -10.50 -9.48
N MET A 245 12.71 -9.19 -9.34
CA MET A 245 12.29 -8.57 -8.08
C MET A 245 10.86 -8.94 -7.69
N ALA A 246 9.96 -9.16 -8.66
CA ALA A 246 8.61 -9.64 -8.40
C ALA A 246 8.63 -11.08 -7.83
N CYS A 247 9.42 -11.98 -8.41
CA CYS A 247 9.61 -13.33 -7.87
C CYS A 247 10.24 -13.30 -6.48
N TRP A 248 11.27 -12.47 -6.29
CA TRP A 248 11.89 -12.28 -4.98
C TRP A 248 10.89 -11.78 -3.93
N ALA A 249 10.02 -10.84 -4.27
CA ALA A 249 9.00 -10.31 -3.37
C ALA A 249 7.97 -11.38 -2.97
N ILE A 250 7.60 -12.26 -3.89
CA ILE A 250 6.75 -13.43 -3.60
C ILE A 250 7.43 -14.34 -2.58
N ASP A 251 8.70 -14.67 -2.79
CA ASP A 251 9.46 -15.55 -1.88
C ASP A 251 9.63 -14.98 -0.46
N HIS A 252 9.48 -13.66 -0.31
CA HIS A 252 9.64 -12.94 0.95
C HIS A 252 8.31 -12.46 1.55
N ASP A 253 7.18 -13.04 1.13
CA ASP A 253 5.85 -12.76 1.67
C ASP A 253 5.44 -11.27 1.61
N VAL A 254 5.84 -10.55 0.56
CA VAL A 254 5.33 -9.19 0.26
C VAL A 254 3.85 -9.27 -0.12
N ASP A 255 3.02 -8.29 0.27
CA ASP A 255 1.55 -8.35 0.17
C ASP A 255 0.97 -7.73 -1.11
N LEU A 256 1.69 -6.79 -1.72
CA LEU A 256 1.30 -6.04 -2.91
C LEU A 256 2.53 -5.76 -3.78
N ILE A 257 2.38 -5.71 -5.10
CA ILE A 257 3.44 -5.27 -6.02
C ILE A 257 3.01 -4.01 -6.73
N ALA A 258 3.81 -2.95 -6.68
CA ALA A 258 3.63 -1.78 -7.53
C ALA A 258 4.53 -1.88 -8.76
N MET A 259 3.95 -1.65 -9.93
CA MET A 259 4.63 -1.73 -11.23
C MET A 259 4.81 -0.32 -11.79
N SER A 260 6.07 0.08 -12.01
CA SER A 260 6.44 1.40 -12.53
C SER A 260 6.32 1.49 -14.06
N PHE A 261 6.14 2.71 -14.55
CA PHE A 261 6.12 3.11 -15.97
C PHE A 261 5.14 2.32 -16.84
N VAL A 262 3.97 1.98 -16.31
CA VAL A 262 2.97 1.19 -17.06
C VAL A 262 2.40 2.03 -18.21
N ARG A 263 2.47 1.48 -19.42
CA ARG A 263 2.02 2.08 -20.68
C ARG A 263 0.82 1.37 -21.26
N ALA A 264 0.58 0.10 -20.92
CA ALA A 264 -0.51 -0.70 -21.48
C ALA A 264 -1.01 -1.79 -20.50
N GLY A 265 -2.25 -2.25 -20.67
CA GLY A 265 -2.83 -3.28 -19.80
C GLY A 265 -2.16 -4.65 -19.99
N GLU A 266 -1.67 -4.91 -21.20
CA GLU A 266 -0.94 -6.13 -21.57
C GLU A 266 0.37 -6.28 -20.78
N GLU A 267 1.00 -5.17 -20.39
CA GLU A 267 2.22 -5.17 -19.57
C GLU A 267 1.92 -5.64 -18.13
N VAL A 268 0.76 -5.24 -17.58
CA VAL A 268 0.27 -5.71 -16.27
C VAL A 268 0.00 -7.21 -16.31
N GLU A 269 -0.66 -7.70 -17.36
CA GLU A 269 -0.92 -9.13 -17.55
C GLU A 269 0.38 -9.93 -17.75
N SER A 270 1.37 -9.37 -18.45
CA SER A 270 2.69 -9.99 -18.61
C SER A 270 3.38 -10.20 -17.26
N LEU A 271 3.37 -9.19 -16.38
CA LEU A 271 3.92 -9.33 -15.03
C LEU A 271 3.12 -10.36 -14.21
N ARG A 272 1.79 -10.33 -14.31
CA ARG A 272 0.91 -11.28 -13.63
C ARG A 272 1.21 -12.73 -14.02
N GLU A 273 1.50 -12.99 -15.29
CA GLU A 273 1.85 -14.33 -15.78
C GLU A 273 3.19 -14.82 -15.24
N VAL A 274 4.20 -13.95 -15.16
CA VAL A 274 5.48 -14.26 -14.50
C VAL A 274 5.26 -14.65 -13.05
N MET A 275 4.51 -13.84 -12.31
CA MET A 275 4.21 -14.09 -10.90
C MET A 275 3.45 -15.42 -10.72
N ARG A 276 2.43 -15.67 -11.54
CA ARG A 276 1.65 -16.91 -11.53
C ARG A 276 2.52 -18.13 -11.80
N SER A 277 3.41 -18.04 -12.80
CA SER A 277 4.35 -19.11 -13.14
C SER A 277 5.30 -19.42 -11.98
N HIS A 278 5.76 -18.41 -11.25
CA HIS A 278 6.66 -18.57 -10.09
C HIS A 278 5.98 -19.22 -8.88
N MET A 279 4.71 -18.90 -8.61
CA MET A 279 3.96 -19.46 -7.47
C MET A 279 3.52 -20.93 -7.65
N GLY A 280 3.53 -21.46 -8.88
CA GLY A 280 3.10 -22.83 -9.19
C GLY A 280 1.58 -23.04 -9.16
N ALA A 281 1.13 -24.24 -9.54
CA ALA A 281 -0.29 -24.58 -9.70
C ALA A 281 -1.11 -24.53 -8.40
N ASP A 282 -0.50 -24.86 -7.25
CA ASP A 282 -1.18 -24.94 -5.96
C ASP A 282 -1.52 -23.56 -5.35
N CYS A 283 -0.94 -22.49 -5.90
CA CYS A 283 -1.18 -21.09 -5.52
C CYS A 283 -1.70 -20.23 -6.70
N ALA A 284 -2.04 -20.86 -7.83
CA ALA A 284 -2.40 -20.19 -9.08
C ALA A 284 -3.75 -19.46 -9.04
N ASP A 285 -4.63 -19.84 -8.12
CA ASP A 285 -6.02 -19.35 -8.11
C ASP A 285 -6.17 -17.88 -7.70
N ARG A 286 -5.15 -17.24 -7.12
CA ARG A 286 -5.10 -15.78 -6.98
C ARG A 286 -3.68 -15.23 -6.77
N PRO A 287 -3.07 -14.62 -7.81
CA PRO A 287 -1.74 -14.05 -7.69
C PRO A 287 -1.72 -12.80 -6.80
N LEU A 288 -0.53 -12.43 -6.32
CA LEU A 288 -0.29 -11.24 -5.53
C LEU A 288 -0.81 -9.98 -6.27
N PRO A 289 -1.57 -9.06 -5.62
CA PRO A 289 -2.18 -7.93 -6.31
C PRO A 289 -1.15 -6.97 -6.92
N ILE A 290 -1.45 -6.51 -8.13
CA ILE A 290 -0.60 -5.55 -8.87
C ILE A 290 -1.23 -4.15 -8.82
N VAL A 291 -0.44 -3.18 -8.35
CA VAL A 291 -0.74 -1.75 -8.38
C VAL A 291 -0.05 -1.12 -9.58
N ALA A 292 -0.80 -0.72 -10.60
CA ALA A 292 -0.21 -0.07 -11.78
C ALA A 292 0.08 1.41 -11.49
N LYS A 293 1.33 1.86 -11.67
CA LYS A 293 1.70 3.27 -11.52
C LYS A 293 1.48 4.01 -12.85
N ILE A 294 0.62 5.02 -12.82
CA ILE A 294 0.35 5.89 -13.96
C ILE A 294 1.23 7.13 -13.83
N GLU A 295 2.35 7.09 -14.53
CA GLU A 295 3.40 8.12 -14.46
C GLU A 295 3.93 8.59 -15.83
N VAL A 296 3.41 8.02 -16.92
CA VAL A 296 3.81 8.36 -18.28
C VAL A 296 2.62 8.74 -19.15
N PRO A 297 2.80 9.55 -20.21
CA PRO A 297 1.70 10.04 -21.03
C PRO A 297 0.88 8.93 -21.68
N GLN A 298 1.54 7.85 -22.11
CA GLN A 298 0.90 6.67 -22.71
C GLN A 298 0.02 5.94 -21.68
N GLY A 299 0.47 5.86 -20.43
CA GLY A 299 -0.29 5.30 -19.32
C GLY A 299 -1.57 6.09 -19.05
N VAL A 300 -1.50 7.43 -19.09
CA VAL A 300 -2.68 8.29 -18.97
C VAL A 300 -3.66 8.09 -20.12
N GLN A 301 -3.16 7.98 -21.36
CA GLN A 301 -4.00 7.77 -22.55
C GLN A 301 -4.74 6.42 -22.51
N LYS A 302 -4.08 5.37 -22.00
CA LYS A 302 -4.63 4.01 -21.92
C LYS A 302 -5.13 3.62 -20.52
N ALA A 303 -5.33 4.59 -19.64
CA ALA A 303 -5.61 4.37 -18.22
C ALA A 303 -6.78 3.40 -17.98
N GLN A 304 -7.85 3.46 -18.79
CA GLN A 304 -9.00 2.56 -18.62
C GLN A 304 -8.62 1.09 -18.77
N LYS A 305 -7.82 0.74 -19.79
CA LYS A 305 -7.37 -0.64 -20.02
C LYS A 305 -6.38 -1.08 -18.96
N ILE A 306 -5.49 -0.19 -18.52
CA ILE A 306 -4.52 -0.48 -17.47
C ILE A 306 -5.23 -0.74 -16.14
N ILE A 307 -6.17 0.12 -15.75
CA ILE A 307 -6.94 -0.01 -14.51
C ILE A 307 -7.81 -1.28 -14.55
N ALA A 308 -8.38 -1.63 -15.71
CA ALA A 308 -9.13 -2.88 -15.85
C ALA A 308 -8.26 -4.13 -15.58
N ALA A 309 -7.00 -4.14 -16.04
CA ALA A 309 -6.05 -5.24 -15.86
C ALA A 309 -5.37 -5.28 -14.47
N ALA A 310 -5.24 -4.12 -13.81
CA ALA A 310 -4.60 -3.99 -12.51
C ALA A 310 -5.56 -4.31 -11.34
N ASP A 311 -5.00 -4.61 -10.16
CA ASP A 311 -5.81 -4.81 -8.94
C ASP A 311 -6.05 -3.50 -8.18
N ALA A 312 -5.15 -2.53 -8.35
CA ALA A 312 -5.23 -1.16 -7.89
C ALA A 312 -4.38 -0.26 -8.82
N VAL A 313 -4.48 1.05 -8.63
CA VAL A 313 -3.72 2.03 -9.42
C VAL A 313 -3.06 3.05 -8.51
N MET A 314 -1.94 3.62 -8.94
CA MET A 314 -1.26 4.70 -8.25
C MET A 314 -1.05 5.88 -9.21
N VAL A 315 -1.50 7.06 -8.79
CA VAL A 315 -1.20 8.33 -9.46
C VAL A 315 0.15 8.81 -8.94
N ALA A 316 1.22 8.53 -9.70
CA ALA A 316 2.59 8.89 -9.34
C ALA A 316 2.94 10.27 -9.91
N ARG A 317 2.63 11.31 -9.14
CA ARG A 317 2.61 12.71 -9.57
C ARG A 317 3.98 13.31 -9.87
N GLY A 318 5.03 12.82 -9.19
CA GLY A 318 6.41 13.25 -9.36
C GLY A 318 6.86 12.99 -10.79
N ASP A 319 6.96 11.72 -11.19
CA ASP A 319 7.33 11.35 -12.56
C ASP A 319 6.30 11.91 -13.58
N LEU A 320 4.99 11.89 -13.28
CA LEU A 320 3.98 12.47 -14.19
C LEU A 320 4.15 13.98 -14.43
N GLY A 321 4.56 14.74 -13.41
CA GLY A 321 4.82 16.19 -13.50
C GLY A 321 6.12 16.54 -14.22
N VAL A 322 7.00 15.55 -14.41
CA VAL A 322 8.17 15.66 -15.28
C VAL A 322 7.80 15.32 -16.72
N GLU A 323 7.05 14.24 -16.90
CA GLU A 323 6.69 13.69 -18.20
C GLU A 323 5.62 14.51 -18.94
N MET A 324 4.77 15.22 -18.19
CA MET A 324 3.65 16.00 -18.72
C MET A 324 3.70 17.44 -18.22
N ASP A 325 2.86 18.30 -18.82
CA ASP A 325 2.65 19.65 -18.28
C ASP A 325 2.11 19.57 -16.85
N LEU A 326 2.84 20.17 -15.91
CA LEU A 326 2.50 20.22 -14.49
C LEU A 326 1.07 20.72 -14.25
N ALA A 327 0.60 21.69 -15.03
CA ALA A 327 -0.76 22.22 -14.89
C ALA A 327 -1.85 21.19 -15.23
N ARG A 328 -1.52 20.14 -15.98
CA ARG A 328 -2.44 19.05 -16.31
C ARG A 328 -2.50 17.98 -15.23
N VAL A 329 -1.48 17.85 -14.38
CA VAL A 329 -1.38 16.78 -13.38
C VAL A 329 -2.59 16.74 -12.43
N PRO A 330 -3.07 17.86 -11.86
CA PRO A 330 -4.28 17.84 -11.01
C PRO A 330 -5.53 17.34 -11.73
N ILE A 331 -5.68 17.69 -13.02
CA ILE A 331 -6.82 17.25 -13.85
C ILE A 331 -6.71 15.73 -14.11
N ILE A 332 -5.50 15.25 -14.39
CA ILE A 332 -5.24 13.82 -14.62
C ILE A 332 -5.52 13.01 -13.34
N GLN A 333 -5.06 13.48 -12.17
CA GLN A 333 -5.36 12.85 -10.88
C GLN A 333 -6.87 12.65 -10.69
N LYS A 334 -7.67 13.73 -10.83
CA LYS A 334 -9.13 13.67 -10.70
C LYS A 334 -9.76 12.65 -11.65
N ARG A 335 -9.31 12.63 -12.91
CA ARG A 335 -9.78 11.67 -13.92
C ARG A 335 -9.42 10.23 -13.54
N LEU A 336 -8.19 9.98 -13.11
CA LEU A 336 -7.72 8.64 -12.73
C LEU A 336 -8.44 8.11 -11.49
N LEU A 337 -8.64 8.94 -10.47
CA LEU A 337 -9.44 8.59 -9.29
C LEU A 337 -10.88 8.20 -9.64
N SER A 338 -11.51 9.00 -10.50
CA SER A 338 -12.88 8.75 -10.97
C SER A 338 -12.98 7.44 -11.77
N LEU A 339 -12.00 7.20 -12.64
CA LEU A 339 -11.94 6.01 -13.47
C LEU A 339 -11.64 4.75 -12.65
N ALA A 340 -10.73 4.82 -11.68
CA ALA A 340 -10.42 3.74 -10.76
C ALA A 340 -11.66 3.30 -9.98
N ARG A 341 -12.41 4.28 -9.44
CA ARG A 341 -13.67 4.03 -8.76
C ARG A 341 -14.71 3.38 -9.65
N ALA A 342 -14.87 3.88 -10.87
CA ALA A 342 -15.82 3.34 -11.83
C ALA A 342 -15.48 1.89 -12.27
N LEU A 343 -14.22 1.49 -12.15
CA LEU A 343 -13.71 0.15 -12.45
C LEU A 343 -13.45 -0.69 -11.19
N ASP A 344 -13.99 -0.30 -10.03
CA ASP A 344 -13.89 -1.05 -8.78
C ASP A 344 -12.44 -1.30 -8.29
N ARG A 345 -11.53 -0.37 -8.59
CA ARG A 345 -10.11 -0.44 -8.23
C ARG A 345 -9.72 0.62 -7.19
N PRO A 346 -9.02 0.24 -6.09
CA PRO A 346 -8.42 1.20 -5.19
C PRO A 346 -7.40 2.08 -5.90
N CYS A 347 -7.33 3.34 -5.50
CA CYS A 347 -6.43 4.34 -6.08
C CYS A 347 -5.58 5.04 -5.01
N ILE A 348 -4.27 5.02 -5.22
CA ILE A 348 -3.27 5.67 -4.36
C ILE A 348 -2.86 6.99 -5.00
N VAL A 349 -2.85 8.09 -4.23
CA VAL A 349 -2.21 9.35 -4.64
C VAL A 349 -0.84 9.44 -3.99
N ALA A 350 0.20 9.57 -4.83
CA ALA A 350 1.58 9.40 -4.41
C ALA A 350 2.46 10.59 -4.80
N THR A 351 3.58 10.71 -4.06
CA THR A 351 4.69 11.66 -4.23
C THR A 351 4.32 13.12 -4.00
N GLN A 352 5.25 13.91 -3.45
CA GLN A 352 5.09 15.35 -3.20
C GLN A 352 3.83 15.71 -2.40
N MET A 353 3.41 14.85 -1.46
CA MET A 353 2.25 15.12 -0.61
C MET A 353 2.63 16.10 0.50
N LEU A 354 3.72 15.81 1.22
CA LEU A 354 4.26 16.65 2.29
C LEU A 354 5.78 16.82 2.11
N GLN A 355 6.24 17.06 0.87
CA GLN A 355 7.66 17.02 0.47
C GLN A 355 8.58 17.86 1.38
N SER A 356 8.16 19.06 1.76
CA SER A 356 8.93 19.95 2.64
C SER A 356 9.23 19.32 3.99
N MET A 357 8.42 18.34 4.42
CA MET A 357 8.60 17.64 5.69
C MET A 357 9.78 16.66 5.72
N ILE A 358 10.48 16.49 4.60
CA ILE A 358 11.80 15.86 4.60
C ILE A 358 12.76 16.65 5.49
N GLU A 359 12.70 17.99 5.44
CA GLU A 359 13.63 18.89 6.13
C GLU A 359 12.95 19.79 7.17
N SER A 360 11.62 19.87 7.16
CA SER A 360 10.82 20.72 8.04
C SER A 360 9.86 19.90 8.93
N PRO A 361 9.65 20.27 10.20
CA PRO A 361 8.63 19.61 11.03
C PRO A 361 7.19 20.02 10.67
N ILE A 362 7.00 21.00 9.80
CA ILE A 362 5.69 21.57 9.44
C ILE A 362 5.60 21.67 7.91
N PRO A 363 4.49 21.24 7.27
CA PRO A 363 4.33 21.36 5.84
C PRO A 363 3.95 22.79 5.43
N THR A 364 4.06 23.07 4.14
CA THR A 364 3.49 24.28 3.56
C THR A 364 1.96 24.21 3.52
N ARG A 365 1.30 25.38 3.39
CA ARG A 365 -0.16 25.43 3.20
C ARG A 365 -0.60 24.78 1.88
N ALA A 366 0.25 24.85 0.86
CA ALA A 366 -0.01 24.23 -0.44
C ALA A 366 -0.05 22.71 -0.32
N GLU A 367 0.92 22.11 0.38
CA GLU A 367 0.96 20.67 0.66
C GLU A 367 -0.23 20.20 1.49
N ALA A 368 -0.58 20.94 2.56
CA ALA A 368 -1.77 20.62 3.34
C ALA A 368 -3.05 20.63 2.49
N SER A 369 -3.20 21.64 1.62
CA SER A 369 -4.32 21.73 0.68
C SER A 369 -4.33 20.62 -0.36
N ASP A 370 -3.15 20.17 -0.80
CA ASP A 370 -2.99 19.10 -1.79
C ASP A 370 -3.38 17.74 -1.22
N VAL A 371 -2.94 17.42 0.00
CA VAL A 371 -3.38 16.23 0.74
C VAL A 371 -4.90 16.23 0.91
N ALA A 372 -5.46 17.34 1.41
CA ALA A 372 -6.92 17.46 1.59
C ALA A 372 -7.66 17.30 0.26
N GLY A 373 -7.14 17.88 -0.82
CA GLY A 373 -7.71 17.77 -2.17
C GLY A 373 -7.70 16.33 -2.70
N ALA A 374 -6.62 15.57 -2.50
CA ALA A 374 -6.55 14.17 -2.90
C ALA A 374 -7.59 13.29 -2.16
N ILE A 375 -7.80 13.56 -0.87
CA ILE A 375 -8.80 12.87 -0.05
C ILE A 375 -10.22 13.25 -0.48
N PHE A 376 -10.46 14.55 -0.72
CA PHE A 376 -11.72 15.06 -1.22
C PHE A 376 -12.07 14.51 -2.62
N ASP A 377 -11.06 14.28 -3.47
CA ASP A 377 -11.25 13.63 -4.78
C ASP A 377 -11.53 12.11 -4.65
N GLY A 378 -11.39 11.56 -3.44
CA GLY A 378 -11.71 10.19 -3.06
C GLY A 378 -10.60 9.21 -3.36
N ALA A 379 -9.37 9.56 -3.02
CA ALA A 379 -8.26 8.61 -2.94
C ALA A 379 -8.54 7.54 -1.86
N ASP A 380 -8.28 6.27 -2.17
CA ASP A 380 -8.33 5.21 -1.16
C ASP A 380 -7.16 5.32 -0.20
N ALA A 381 -6.01 5.74 -0.72
CA ALA A 381 -4.81 5.93 0.05
C ALA A 381 -3.97 7.12 -0.41
N VAL A 382 -3.22 7.67 0.54
CA VAL A 382 -2.22 8.72 0.33
C VAL A 382 -0.84 8.19 0.76
N MET A 383 0.20 8.54 0.01
CA MET A 383 1.54 7.95 0.19
C MET A 383 2.62 8.98 0.49
N LEU A 384 3.36 8.73 1.57
CA LEU A 384 4.61 9.42 1.91
C LEU A 384 5.80 8.67 1.28
N SER A 385 6.64 9.40 0.57
CA SER A 385 7.82 8.90 -0.14
C SER A 385 9.10 9.22 0.65
N GLY A 386 9.81 10.29 0.26
CA GLY A 386 11.05 10.70 0.92
C GLY A 386 10.81 11.15 2.36
N GLU A 387 9.62 11.69 2.64
CA GLU A 387 9.19 12.19 3.94
C GLU A 387 9.37 11.15 5.05
N THR A 388 9.11 9.87 4.75
CA THR A 388 9.27 8.77 5.69
C THR A 388 10.57 8.00 5.46
N ALA A 389 10.99 7.80 4.21
CA ALA A 389 12.15 6.95 3.93
C ALA A 389 13.48 7.56 4.40
N VAL A 390 13.67 8.87 4.22
CA VAL A 390 14.94 9.58 4.49
C VAL A 390 14.77 10.89 5.25
N GLY A 391 13.52 11.32 5.47
CA GLY A 391 13.21 12.60 6.10
C GLY A 391 13.63 12.66 7.57
N ALA A 392 13.84 13.89 8.05
CA ALA A 392 14.16 14.17 9.44
C ALA A 392 12.96 14.02 10.39
N TYR A 393 11.73 14.02 9.85
CA TYR A 393 10.49 14.01 10.64
C TYR A 393 9.50 12.92 10.19
N PRO A 394 9.91 11.64 10.10
CA PRO A 394 9.11 10.59 9.47
C PRO A 394 7.80 10.31 10.24
N VAL A 395 7.84 10.30 11.58
CA VAL A 395 6.64 10.12 12.42
C VAL A 395 5.69 11.31 12.29
N VAL A 396 6.22 12.53 12.39
CA VAL A 396 5.41 13.77 12.33
C VAL A 396 4.75 13.93 10.96
N ALA A 397 5.39 13.49 9.89
CA ALA A 397 4.80 13.48 8.55
C ALA A 397 3.55 12.57 8.49
N VAL A 398 3.61 11.38 9.11
CA VAL A 398 2.46 10.45 9.20
C VAL A 398 1.34 11.05 10.07
N GLU A 399 1.67 11.60 11.24
CA GLU A 399 0.71 12.27 12.12
C GLU A 399 0.00 13.45 11.42
N THR A 400 0.76 14.23 10.65
CA THR A 400 0.24 15.37 9.89
C THR A 400 -0.67 14.92 8.76
N MET A 401 -0.25 13.91 7.99
CA MET A 401 -1.08 13.30 6.94
C MET A 401 -2.40 12.79 7.51
N ARG A 402 -2.34 12.06 8.63
CA ARG A 402 -3.52 11.57 9.34
C ARG A 402 -4.43 12.71 9.77
N ARG A 403 -3.88 13.73 10.41
CA ARG A 403 -4.67 14.88 10.90
C ARG A 403 -5.42 15.57 9.77
N ILE A 404 -4.77 15.82 8.63
CA ILE A 404 -5.43 16.43 7.46
C ILE A 404 -6.57 15.54 6.96
N GLY A 405 -6.34 14.22 6.90
CA GLY A 405 -7.35 13.26 6.48
C GLY A 405 -8.55 13.21 7.42
N ASP A 406 -8.31 13.15 8.73
CA ASP A 406 -9.37 13.13 9.74
C ASP A 406 -10.23 14.41 9.66
N GLU A 407 -9.62 15.59 9.53
CA GLU A 407 -10.34 16.87 9.39
C GLU A 407 -11.18 16.92 8.10
N MET A 408 -10.62 16.49 6.96
CA MET A 408 -11.34 16.49 5.68
C MET A 408 -12.52 15.51 5.72
N GLU A 409 -12.31 14.30 6.24
CA GLU A 409 -13.35 13.28 6.32
C GLU A 409 -14.49 13.67 7.26
N ASN A 410 -14.17 14.28 8.40
CA ASN A 410 -15.17 14.79 9.36
C ASN A 410 -16.01 15.91 8.73
N TRP A 411 -15.38 16.83 8.00
CA TRP A 411 -16.09 17.89 7.28
C TRP A 411 -17.01 17.31 6.19
N MET A 412 -16.51 16.39 5.36
CA MET A 412 -17.33 15.73 4.33
C MET A 412 -18.55 15.01 4.93
N GLN A 413 -18.37 14.35 6.07
CA GLN A 413 -19.45 13.67 6.77
C GLN A 413 -20.48 14.67 7.33
N ALA A 414 -20.04 15.77 7.95
CA ALA A 414 -20.93 16.80 8.49
C ALA A 414 -21.78 17.47 7.41
N GLU A 415 -21.21 17.68 6.23
CA GLU A 415 -21.90 18.27 5.07
C GLU A 415 -22.69 17.25 4.23
N GLY A 416 -22.66 15.96 4.61
CA GLY A 416 -23.35 14.89 3.86
C GLY A 416 -22.80 14.69 2.44
N LEU A 417 -21.54 15.03 2.19
CA LEU A 417 -20.91 14.93 0.88
C LEU A 417 -20.52 13.49 0.56
N SER A 418 -20.94 13.00 -0.61
CA SER A 418 -20.54 11.73 -1.16
C SER A 418 -20.19 11.88 -2.64
N LEU A 419 -19.07 11.28 -3.03
CA LEU A 419 -18.63 11.28 -4.43
C LEU A 419 -19.33 10.22 -5.27
N ASP A 420 -20.21 9.42 -4.67
CA ASP A 420 -20.99 8.38 -5.36
C ASP A 420 -21.98 8.99 -6.37
N GLN A 421 -22.33 10.28 -6.21
CA GLN A 421 -23.28 11.00 -7.06
C GLN A 421 -22.62 11.70 -8.26
N SER A 422 -21.29 11.83 -8.27
CA SER A 422 -20.66 12.96 -8.98
C SER A 422 -20.26 12.71 -10.42
N ILE A 423 -20.09 11.48 -10.91
CA ILE A 423 -19.57 11.27 -12.28
C ILE A 423 -20.14 10.00 -12.94
N SER A 424 -21.13 10.20 -13.81
CA SER A 424 -21.51 9.21 -14.82
C SER A 424 -20.45 9.18 -15.93
N LEU A 425 -19.32 8.50 -15.70
CA LEU A 425 -18.39 8.20 -16.78
C LEU A 425 -19.11 7.28 -17.77
N GLN A 426 -19.22 7.69 -19.04
CA GLN A 426 -19.60 6.80 -20.14
C GLN A 426 -18.45 5.81 -20.35
N LEU A 427 -18.38 4.79 -19.51
CA LEU A 427 -17.48 3.66 -19.72
C LEU A 427 -17.91 2.94 -21.01
N GLU A 428 -16.95 2.58 -21.85
CA GLU A 428 -17.19 1.69 -22.98
C GLU A 428 -17.77 0.36 -22.46
N SER A 429 -19.06 0.15 -22.73
CA SER A 429 -19.87 -1.05 -22.46
C SER A 429 -19.34 -1.95 -21.34
N HIS A 430 -19.52 -1.55 -20.08
CA HIS A 430 -19.55 -2.53 -19.00
C HIS A 430 -20.94 -3.15 -18.98
N ALA A 431 -21.01 -4.46 -19.22
CA ALA A 431 -22.23 -5.21 -18.94
C ALA A 431 -22.62 -4.94 -17.47
N GLN A 432 -23.90 -4.70 -17.20
CA GLN A 432 -24.38 -4.59 -15.82
C GLN A 432 -24.02 -5.89 -15.08
N ASP A 433 -23.07 -5.80 -14.16
CA ASP A 433 -22.68 -6.88 -13.27
C ASP A 433 -23.63 -6.89 -12.08
N ASP A 434 -24.22 -8.05 -11.77
CA ASP A 434 -25.07 -8.27 -10.60
C ASP A 434 -24.39 -7.79 -9.31
N SER A 435 -23.05 -7.87 -9.25
CA SER A 435 -22.24 -7.39 -8.13
C SER A 435 -22.42 -5.89 -7.87
N GLN A 436 -22.49 -5.07 -8.93
CA GLN A 436 -22.67 -3.62 -8.78
C GLN A 436 -24.07 -3.27 -8.27
N THR A 437 -25.09 -3.99 -8.77
CA THR A 437 -26.46 -3.87 -8.29
C THR A 437 -26.58 -4.27 -6.82
N LEU A 438 -25.91 -5.36 -6.42
CA LEU A 438 -25.87 -5.80 -5.02
C LEU A 438 -25.17 -4.78 -4.11
N VAL A 439 -24.04 -4.20 -4.53
CA VAL A 439 -23.35 -3.14 -3.77
C VAL A 439 -24.26 -1.92 -3.58
N ALA A 440 -24.99 -1.51 -4.62
CA ALA A 440 -25.96 -0.42 -4.49
C ALA A 440 -27.08 -0.75 -3.49
N GLY A 441 -27.58 -2.00 -3.52
CA GLY A 441 -28.55 -2.51 -2.54
C GLY A 441 -28.02 -2.55 -1.11
N ILE A 442 -26.76 -2.97 -0.92
CA ILE A 442 -26.07 -2.97 0.39
C ILE A 442 -26.05 -1.56 0.97
N TRP A 443 -25.60 -0.58 0.19
CA TRP A 443 -25.50 0.81 0.66
C TRP A 443 -26.87 1.43 0.93
N SER A 444 -27.84 1.24 0.04
CA SER A 444 -29.22 1.70 0.24
C SER A 444 -29.83 1.11 1.53
N THR A 445 -29.60 -0.18 1.77
CA THR A 445 -30.07 -0.86 2.99
C THR A 445 -29.37 -0.34 4.24
N ALA A 446 -28.04 -0.15 4.18
CA ALA A 446 -27.25 0.37 5.29
C ALA A 446 -27.74 1.78 5.69
N GLU A 447 -27.96 2.67 4.73
CA GLU A 447 -28.46 4.02 4.97
C GLU A 447 -29.89 4.02 5.51
N ALA A 448 -30.81 3.28 4.87
CA ALA A 448 -32.21 3.22 5.28
C ALA A 448 -32.42 2.59 6.67
N SER A 449 -31.55 1.64 7.04
CA SER A 449 -31.58 1.01 8.37
C SER A 449 -30.84 1.81 9.44
N GLN A 450 -30.13 2.88 9.04
CA GLN A 450 -29.20 3.65 9.88
C GLN A 450 -28.13 2.75 10.51
N ALA A 451 -27.58 1.84 9.70
CA ALA A 451 -26.53 0.93 10.14
C ALA A 451 -25.29 1.72 10.59
N ARG A 452 -24.78 1.38 11.76
CA ARG A 452 -23.55 1.95 12.32
C ARG A 452 -22.29 1.39 11.68
N CYS A 453 -22.35 0.16 11.19
CA CYS A 453 -21.27 -0.46 10.43
C CYS A 453 -21.79 -1.52 9.46
N ILE A 454 -21.00 -1.81 8.43
CA ILE A 454 -21.18 -2.95 7.54
C ILE A 454 -20.18 -4.02 7.97
N VAL A 455 -20.65 -5.22 8.25
CA VAL A 455 -19.80 -6.38 8.50
C VAL A 455 -19.82 -7.27 7.27
N VAL A 456 -18.64 -7.62 6.75
CA VAL A 456 -18.53 -8.45 5.57
C VAL A 456 -17.61 -9.64 5.83
N TYR A 457 -18.08 -10.86 5.56
CA TYR A 457 -17.19 -12.00 5.39
C TYR A 457 -16.74 -12.05 3.92
N SER A 458 -15.43 -11.96 3.68
CA SER A 458 -14.86 -11.97 2.33
C SER A 458 -13.60 -12.82 2.27
N GLU A 459 -13.77 -14.12 1.97
CA GLU A 459 -12.67 -15.10 1.86
C GLU A 459 -11.44 -14.56 1.10
N TRP A 460 -11.68 -13.85 -0.01
CA TRP A 460 -10.65 -13.31 -0.88
C TRP A 460 -10.69 -11.78 -1.02
N GLY A 461 -11.40 -11.09 -0.14
CA GLY A 461 -11.51 -9.62 -0.13
C GLY A 461 -12.30 -8.98 -1.28
N THR A 462 -12.85 -9.77 -2.22
CA THR A 462 -13.61 -9.25 -3.37
C THR A 462 -14.79 -8.39 -2.95
N TRP A 463 -15.60 -8.85 -1.98
CA TRP A 463 -16.76 -8.10 -1.49
C TRP A 463 -16.33 -6.85 -0.71
N SER A 464 -15.29 -6.96 0.12
CA SER A 464 -14.74 -5.82 0.85
C SER A 464 -14.32 -4.70 -0.09
N ARG A 465 -13.60 -5.04 -1.18
CA ARG A 465 -13.16 -4.09 -2.21
C ARG A 465 -14.32 -3.47 -2.99
N LEU A 466 -15.32 -4.28 -3.36
CA LEU A 466 -16.49 -3.79 -4.08
C LEU A 466 -17.34 -2.83 -3.22
N ILE A 467 -17.53 -3.15 -1.94
CA ILE A 467 -18.28 -2.31 -1.01
C ILE A 467 -17.51 -1.02 -0.70
N SER A 468 -16.17 -1.10 -0.54
CA SER A 468 -15.30 0.04 -0.22
C SER A 468 -15.22 1.11 -1.32
N ARG A 469 -15.73 0.83 -2.52
CA ARG A 469 -15.83 1.82 -3.61
C ARG A 469 -16.61 3.07 -3.18
N SER A 470 -17.63 2.88 -2.34
CA SER A 470 -18.46 3.97 -1.90
C SER A 470 -17.69 4.89 -0.96
N THR A 471 -17.92 6.18 -1.12
CA THR A 471 -17.29 7.22 -0.31
C THR A 471 -18.13 7.62 0.90
N ARG A 472 -19.24 6.91 1.11
CA ARG A 472 -20.14 7.07 2.26
C ARG A 472 -19.41 6.79 3.59
N PRO A 473 -19.87 7.40 4.69
CA PRO A 473 -19.15 7.36 5.98
C PRO A 473 -19.44 6.13 6.85
N ILE A 474 -20.09 5.08 6.33
CA ILE A 474 -20.35 3.88 7.13
C ILE A 474 -19.08 2.99 7.11
N PRO A 475 -18.48 2.70 8.27
CA PRO A 475 -17.28 1.87 8.36
C PRO A 475 -17.58 0.41 7.98
N ILE A 476 -16.57 -0.27 7.45
CA ILE A 476 -16.65 -1.66 6.99
C ILE A 476 -15.72 -2.51 7.84
N LEU A 477 -16.24 -3.50 8.55
CA LEU A 477 -15.47 -4.52 9.24
C LEU A 477 -15.44 -5.78 8.37
N ALA A 478 -14.25 -6.19 7.91
CA ALA A 478 -14.09 -7.29 6.97
C ALA A 478 -13.38 -8.48 7.61
N TYR A 479 -13.96 -9.67 7.50
CA TYR A 479 -13.40 -10.90 8.02
C TYR A 479 -12.96 -11.85 6.91
N THR A 480 -11.84 -12.55 7.14
CA THR A 480 -11.38 -13.67 6.32
C THR A 480 -10.52 -14.61 7.15
N ARG A 481 -10.41 -15.87 6.74
CA ARG A 481 -9.46 -16.84 7.34
C ARG A 481 -8.01 -16.65 6.89
N ARG A 482 -7.78 -15.77 5.91
CA ARG A 482 -6.49 -15.64 5.23
C ARG A 482 -5.78 -14.38 5.68
N GLN A 483 -4.76 -14.52 6.53
CA GLN A 483 -3.91 -13.39 6.97
C GLN A 483 -3.39 -12.56 5.79
N LYS A 484 -2.99 -13.22 4.69
CA LYS A 484 -2.52 -12.53 3.49
C LYS A 484 -3.56 -11.59 2.88
N VAL A 485 -4.82 -12.03 2.84
CA VAL A 485 -5.94 -11.25 2.32
C VAL A 485 -6.29 -10.11 3.28
N VAL A 486 -6.18 -10.30 4.60
CA VAL A 486 -6.32 -9.22 5.58
C VAL A 486 -5.33 -8.09 5.27
N ARG A 487 -4.05 -8.40 5.09
CA ARG A 487 -3.02 -7.40 4.74
C ARG A 487 -3.32 -6.70 3.41
N GLN A 488 -3.75 -7.45 2.40
CA GLN A 488 -4.12 -6.88 1.09
C GLN A 488 -5.33 -5.94 1.16
N MET A 489 -6.33 -6.26 2.00
CA MET A 489 -7.51 -5.42 2.20
C MET A 489 -7.19 -4.11 2.91
N LEU A 490 -6.02 -3.95 3.54
CA LEU A 490 -5.62 -2.67 4.14
C LEU A 490 -5.56 -1.53 3.12
N LEU A 491 -5.45 -1.82 1.82
CA LEU A 491 -5.51 -0.80 0.77
C LEU A 491 -6.93 -0.27 0.52
N CYS A 492 -7.97 -1.00 0.93
CA CYS A 492 -9.35 -0.62 0.69
C CYS A 492 -9.81 0.47 1.67
N ARG A 493 -10.36 1.55 1.13
CA ARG A 493 -10.87 2.70 1.91
C ARG A 493 -11.95 2.25 2.90
N GLY A 494 -11.84 2.69 4.16
CA GLY A 494 -12.87 2.43 5.18
C GLY A 494 -13.04 0.97 5.62
N VAL A 495 -12.25 0.03 5.10
CA VAL A 495 -12.28 -1.39 5.46
C VAL A 495 -11.28 -1.72 6.57
N THR A 496 -11.75 -2.04 7.76
CA THR A 496 -10.93 -2.62 8.84
C THR A 496 -10.93 -4.14 8.67
N PRO A 497 -9.82 -4.77 8.24
CA PRO A 497 -9.79 -6.19 8.00
C PRO A 497 -9.27 -6.97 9.21
N GLU A 498 -9.86 -8.12 9.50
CA GLU A 498 -9.47 -9.00 10.61
C GLU A 498 -9.47 -10.48 10.20
N VAL A 499 -8.62 -11.25 10.87
CA VAL A 499 -8.64 -12.71 10.74
C VAL A 499 -9.73 -13.31 11.60
N MET A 500 -10.50 -14.22 11.01
CA MET A 500 -11.40 -15.11 11.73
C MET A 500 -11.09 -16.53 11.28
N ASP A 501 -10.69 -17.42 12.19
CA ASP A 501 -10.12 -18.75 11.86
C ASP A 501 -11.10 -19.72 11.19
N VAL A 502 -12.40 -19.48 11.34
CA VAL A 502 -13.47 -20.35 10.83
C VAL A 502 -14.39 -19.54 9.94
N ILE A 503 -14.94 -20.17 8.89
CA ILE A 503 -16.02 -19.55 8.10
C ILE A 503 -17.24 -19.51 9.02
N PRO A 504 -17.66 -18.33 9.50
CA PRO A 504 -18.74 -18.27 10.46
C PRO A 504 -20.07 -18.56 9.74
N ASP A 505 -21.01 -19.17 10.44
CA ASP A 505 -22.40 -18.91 10.12
C ASP A 505 -22.76 -17.48 10.57
N GLU A 506 -23.91 -16.99 10.14
CA GLU A 506 -24.32 -15.63 10.47
C GLU A 506 -24.48 -15.39 11.98
N ALA A 507 -24.99 -16.38 12.72
CA ALA A 507 -25.23 -16.23 14.14
C ALA A 507 -23.91 -16.14 14.94
N VAL A 508 -22.86 -16.81 14.46
CA VAL A 508 -21.50 -16.66 14.98
C VAL A 508 -20.94 -15.29 14.62
N LEU A 509 -21.07 -14.85 13.38
CA LEU A 509 -20.56 -13.55 12.93
C LEU A 509 -21.23 -12.40 13.68
N THR A 510 -22.56 -12.41 13.80
CA THR A 510 -23.31 -11.38 14.53
C THR A 510 -22.94 -11.34 16.02
N ARG A 511 -22.75 -12.49 16.68
CA ARG A 511 -22.34 -12.53 18.09
C ARG A 511 -20.93 -12.01 18.31
N ASP A 512 -19.97 -12.40 17.47
CA ASP A 512 -18.59 -11.91 17.55
C ASP A 512 -18.54 -10.39 17.37
N VAL A 513 -19.26 -9.88 16.36
CA VAL A 513 -19.42 -8.45 16.11
C VAL A 513 -20.05 -7.74 17.31
N GLN A 514 -21.15 -8.26 17.85
CA GLN A 514 -21.82 -7.67 19.00
C GLN A 514 -20.87 -7.56 20.20
N GLN A 515 -20.17 -8.64 20.54
CA GLN A 515 -19.23 -8.64 21.66
C GLN A 515 -18.05 -7.69 21.44
N ARG A 516 -17.43 -7.71 20.26
CA ARG A 516 -16.25 -6.89 19.96
C ARG A 516 -16.60 -5.41 19.87
N LEU A 517 -17.64 -5.08 19.11
CA LEU A 517 -17.99 -3.70 18.87
C LEU A 517 -18.63 -3.03 20.08
N HIS A 518 -19.32 -3.80 20.93
CA HIS A 518 -19.72 -3.32 22.24
C HIS A 518 -18.50 -3.06 23.14
N HIS A 519 -17.54 -3.99 23.18
CA HIS A 519 -16.33 -3.80 24.01
C HIS A 519 -15.43 -2.66 23.50
N ALA A 520 -15.36 -2.45 22.18
CA ALA A 520 -14.67 -1.32 21.56
C ALA A 520 -15.40 0.02 21.75
N GLY A 521 -16.62 0.02 22.31
CA GLY A 521 -17.46 1.21 22.44
C GLY A 521 -17.97 1.76 21.09
N TRP A 522 -18.01 0.94 20.04
CA TRP A 522 -18.45 1.34 18.70
C TRP A 522 -19.94 1.14 18.46
N LEU A 523 -20.58 0.25 19.22
CA LEU A 523 -22.01 -0.04 19.11
C LEU A 523 -22.70 -0.09 20.47
N GLU A 524 -23.91 0.44 20.52
CA GLU A 524 -24.81 0.40 21.67
C GLU A 524 -26.05 -0.47 21.37
N ALA A 525 -26.82 -0.81 22.41
CA ALA A 525 -28.11 -1.47 22.22
C ALA A 525 -29.04 -0.59 21.36
N GLY A 526 -29.72 -1.21 20.39
CA GLY A 526 -30.57 -0.54 19.42
C GLY A 526 -29.87 -0.16 18.11
N ASP A 527 -28.54 -0.12 18.08
CA ASP A 527 -27.80 0.12 16.85
C ASP A 527 -28.03 -0.99 15.81
N ALA A 528 -28.10 -0.59 14.54
CA ALA A 528 -28.20 -1.52 13.42
C ALA A 528 -26.82 -1.85 12.86
N VAL A 529 -26.62 -3.11 12.48
CA VAL A 529 -25.46 -3.60 11.74
C VAL A 529 -25.94 -4.30 10.48
N LEU A 530 -25.35 -3.96 9.34
CA LEU A 530 -25.61 -4.69 8.10
C LEU A 530 -24.56 -5.79 7.92
N VAL A 531 -24.99 -7.05 7.95
CA VAL A 531 -24.12 -8.21 7.72
C VAL A 531 -24.25 -8.64 6.26
N VAL A 532 -23.12 -8.71 5.57
CA VAL A 532 -23.00 -9.18 4.19
C VAL A 532 -22.15 -10.44 4.16
N MET A 533 -22.73 -11.53 3.66
CA MET A 533 -21.99 -12.78 3.46
C MET A 533 -22.07 -13.19 1.99
N GLY A 534 -20.90 -13.19 1.34
CA GLY A 534 -20.71 -13.82 0.04
C GLY A 534 -19.97 -15.15 0.23
N ARG A 535 -20.55 -16.26 -0.23
CA ARG A 535 -19.82 -17.53 -0.28
C ARG A 535 -18.82 -17.52 -1.46
N PRO A 536 -17.59 -18.02 -1.28
CA PRO A 536 -16.61 -18.10 -2.37
C PRO A 536 -17.06 -19.06 -3.47
N LEU A 537 -16.55 -18.78 -4.67
CA LEU A 537 -16.83 -19.34 -6.01
C LEU A 537 -16.55 -20.85 -6.20
N GLU A 538 -16.55 -21.67 -5.15
CA GLU A 538 -16.21 -23.10 -5.21
C GLU A 538 -17.43 -24.03 -5.04
N SER A 539 -18.61 -23.49 -4.74
CA SER A 539 -19.88 -24.23 -4.78
C SER A 539 -20.69 -23.79 -5.99
N SER A 540 -21.36 -24.73 -6.67
CA SER A 540 -22.20 -24.55 -7.87
C SER A 540 -23.37 -23.55 -7.75
N ILE A 541 -23.45 -22.79 -6.65
CA ILE A 541 -24.46 -21.77 -6.37
C ILE A 541 -23.74 -20.52 -5.85
N ASN A 542 -23.77 -19.44 -6.64
CA ASN A 542 -23.36 -18.11 -6.21
C ASN A 542 -24.51 -17.46 -5.44
N SER A 543 -24.37 -17.31 -4.12
CA SER A 543 -25.34 -16.55 -3.32
C SER A 543 -24.64 -15.53 -2.44
N THR A 544 -25.09 -14.29 -2.58
CA THR A 544 -24.79 -13.18 -1.67
C THR A 544 -26.02 -12.91 -0.84
N ARG A 545 -25.83 -12.78 0.46
CA ARG A 545 -26.90 -12.49 1.40
C ARG A 545 -26.56 -11.25 2.21
N MET A 546 -27.55 -10.40 2.41
CA MET A 546 -27.46 -9.26 3.32
C MET A 546 -28.56 -9.37 4.38
N THR A 547 -28.22 -9.08 5.63
CA THR A 547 -29.16 -9.10 6.75
C THR A 547 -28.91 -7.89 7.64
N VAL A 548 -29.98 -7.20 8.02
CA VAL A 548 -29.92 -6.15 9.04
C VAL A 548 -30.14 -6.79 10.40
N HIS A 549 -29.15 -6.67 11.28
CA HIS A 549 -29.24 -7.06 12.69
C HIS A 549 -29.39 -5.81 13.54
N ARG A 550 -30.31 -5.81 14.51
CA ARG A 550 -30.40 -4.77 15.52
C ARG A 550 -29.91 -5.36 16.83
N LEU A 551 -28.95 -4.68 17.46
CA LEU A 551 -28.44 -5.12 18.74
C LEU A 551 -29.54 -4.98 19.79
N VAL A 552 -29.75 -6.05 20.54
CA VAL A 552 -30.61 -6.08 21.73
C VAL A 552 -29.72 -6.08 22.96
N GLU A 553 -30.14 -5.43 24.04
CA GLU A 553 -29.49 -5.59 25.34
C GLU A 553 -29.44 -7.10 25.64
N GLU A 554 -28.24 -7.65 25.82
CA GLU A 554 -28.15 -9.00 26.39
C GLU A 554 -28.74 -8.88 27.81
N PRO A 555 -29.77 -9.67 28.18
CA PRO A 555 -30.19 -9.73 29.57
C PRO A 555 -28.95 -10.15 30.37
N GLU A 556 -28.60 -9.36 31.40
CA GLU A 556 -27.52 -9.72 32.32
C GLU A 556 -27.70 -11.19 32.70
N LEU A 557 -26.74 -12.03 32.31
CA LEU A 557 -26.69 -13.41 32.74
C LEU A 557 -26.41 -13.39 34.25
N THR A 558 -27.50 -13.35 35.03
CA THR A 558 -27.51 -13.43 36.51
C THR A 558 -26.94 -14.74 37.01
#